data_AF-A0A945QFU4-F1
#
_entry.id   AF-A0A945QFU4-F1
#
_cell.length_a   1.000
_cell.length_b   1.000
_cell.length_c   1.000
_cell.angle_alpha   90.00
_cell.angle_beta   90.00
_cell.angle_gamma   90.00
#
_symmetry.space_group_name_H-M   'P 1'
#
loop_
_entity.id
_entity.type
_entity.pdbx_description
1 polymer ?
#
loop_
_entity_poly.entity_id
_entity_poly.type
_entity_poly.pdbx_seq_one_letter_code
_entity_poly.pdbx_strand_id
1 'polypeptide(L)' 'GANQEHGIITTQDGTDLDYDKFFIGTKLRILPNHACMTAAAYDSYNVINQNEKKIEKWPRCNGW' A
#
# COMPACT_ATOMS: atom_id res chain seq x y z
N GLY A 1 -8.67 4.09 9.97
CA GLY A 1 -9.92 4.36 9.21
C GLY A 1 -9.58 4.64 7.75
N ALA A 2 -10.56 4.76 6.87
CA ALA A 2 -10.33 5.11 5.46
C ALA A 2 -11.52 5.86 4.84
N ASN A 3 -11.21 6.84 3.99
CA ASN A 3 -12.07 7.41 2.96
C ASN A 3 -11.57 6.94 1.58
N GLN A 4 -12.21 7.35 0.47
CA GLN A 4 -11.90 6.85 -0.88
C GLN A 4 -10.41 6.93 -1.26
N GLU A 5 -9.75 8.05 -0.96
CA GLU A 5 -8.33 8.27 -1.29
C GLU A 5 -7.48 8.71 -0.08
N HIS A 6 -8.05 8.65 1.13
CA HIS A 6 -7.38 9.08 2.36
C HIS A 6 -7.46 8.00 3.44
N GLY A 7 -6.32 7.47 3.86
CA GLY A 7 -6.21 6.55 5.00
C GLY A 7 -5.85 7.27 6.29
N ILE A 8 -6.41 6.82 7.42
CA ILE A 8 -6.07 7.30 8.76
C ILE A 8 -5.30 6.18 9.48
N ILE A 9 -4.04 6.45 9.81
CA ILE A 9 -3.13 5.56 10.54
C ILE A 9 -3.03 6.07 11.98
N THR A 10 -3.06 5.15 12.94
CA THR A 10 -2.88 5.43 14.37
C THR A 10 -2.07 4.28 14.99
N THR A 11 -1.53 4.49 16.18
CA THR A 11 -0.95 3.43 16.99
C THR A 11 -2.05 2.50 17.51
N GLN A 12 -1.69 1.24 17.80
CA GLN A 12 -2.65 0.26 18.30
C GLN A 12 -3.09 0.54 19.74
N ASP A 13 -2.23 1.15 20.54
CA ASP A 13 -2.45 1.49 21.95
C ASP A 13 -3.04 2.88 22.17
N GLY A 14 -3.24 3.67 21.10
CA GLY A 14 -3.82 5.01 21.15
C GLY A 14 -2.83 6.11 21.55
N THR A 15 -1.54 5.80 21.63
CA THR A 15 -0.48 6.81 21.79
C THR A 15 -0.26 7.62 20.52
N ASP A 16 0.35 8.80 20.64
CA ASP A 16 0.65 9.62 19.46
C ASP A 16 1.69 8.94 18.55
N LEU A 17 1.52 9.15 17.24
CA LEU A 17 2.55 8.78 16.26
C LEU A 17 3.78 9.67 16.44
N ASP A 18 4.96 9.06 16.30
CA ASP A 18 6.22 9.80 16.21
C ASP A 18 6.32 10.52 14.85
N TYR A 19 5.91 11.79 14.82
CA TYR A 19 5.89 12.60 13.61
C TYR A 19 7.28 12.96 13.07
N ASP A 20 8.33 12.90 13.90
CA ASP A 20 9.70 13.11 13.44
C ASP A 20 10.17 11.91 12.60
N LYS A 21 9.75 10.70 12.99
CA LYS A 21 10.01 9.47 12.23
C LYS A 21 9.09 9.32 11.01
N PHE A 22 7.86 9.80 11.07
CA PHE A 22 6.84 9.68 10.02
C PHE A 22 6.44 11.04 9.43
N PHE A 23 7.44 11.82 9.03
CA PHE A 23 7.25 13.14 8.43
C PHE A 23 6.49 13.07 7.09
N ILE A 24 5.93 14.20 6.66
CA ILE A 24 5.19 14.31 5.39
C ILE A 24 6.07 13.90 4.21
N GLY A 25 5.58 12.97 3.38
CA GLY A 25 6.34 12.39 2.27
C GLY A 25 6.96 11.03 2.58
N THR A 26 6.92 10.59 3.84
CA THR A 26 7.27 9.22 4.21
C THR A 26 6.42 8.22 3.43
N LYS A 27 7.09 7.29 2.71
CA LYS A 27 6.41 6.21 1.99
C LYS A 27 6.28 5.00 2.90
N LEU A 28 5.06 4.45 2.96
CA LEU A 28 4.73 3.27 3.75
C LEU A 28 4.30 2.12 2.83
N ARG A 29 4.32 0.89 3.36
CA ARG A 29 3.71 -0.28 2.73
C ARG A 29 2.56 -0.74 3.61
N ILE A 30 1.36 -0.78 3.05
CA ILE A 30 0.15 -1.21 3.75
C ILE A 30 -0.18 -2.64 3.33
N LEU A 31 -0.29 -3.55 4.29
CA LEU A 31 -0.73 -4.91 4.02
C LEU A 31 -2.25 -4.94 3.83
N PRO A 32 -2.76 -5.62 2.79
CA PRO A 32 -4.20 -5.68 2.56
C PRO A 32 -4.86 -6.67 3.54
N ASN A 33 -6.10 -6.36 3.93
CA ASN A 33 -6.95 -7.33 4.64
C ASN A 33 -7.31 -8.52 3.74
N HIS A 34 -7.53 -8.28 2.44
CA HIS A 34 -7.89 -9.30 1.46
C HIS A 34 -7.20 -9.04 0.13
N ALA A 35 -6.29 -9.95 -0.28
CA ALA A 35 -5.48 -9.77 -1.48
C ALA A 35 -6.32 -9.54 -2.75
N CYS A 36 -7.37 -10.34 -2.98
CA CYS A 36 -8.17 -10.23 -4.21
C CYS A 36 -8.89 -8.88 -4.36
N MET A 37 -9.51 -8.36 -3.29
CA MET A 37 -10.21 -7.07 -3.35
C MET A 37 -9.23 -5.92 -3.58
N THR A 38 -8.09 -5.91 -2.87
CA THR A 38 -7.08 -4.87 -3.05
C THR A 38 -6.49 -4.93 -4.45
N ALA A 39 -6.16 -6.13 -4.95
CA ALA A 39 -5.59 -6.30 -6.27
C ALA A 39 -6.54 -5.85 -7.39
N ALA A 40 -7.85 -6.02 -7.22
CA ALA A 40 -8.85 -5.61 -8.20
C ALA A 40 -8.97 -4.08 -8.38
N ALA A 41 -8.51 -3.28 -7.43
CA ALA A 41 -8.54 -1.82 -7.50
C ALA A 41 -7.40 -1.21 -8.35
N TYR A 42 -6.53 -2.03 -8.94
CA TYR A 42 -5.38 -1.58 -9.74
C TYR A 42 -5.38 -2.23 -11.12
N ASP A 43 -4.93 -1.49 -12.14
CA ASP A 43 -4.77 -1.99 -13.52
C ASP A 43 -3.52 -2.86 -13.70
N SER A 44 -2.56 -2.77 -12.78
CA SER A 44 -1.29 -3.50 -12.86
C SER A 44 -0.59 -3.57 -11.51
N TYR A 45 0.40 -4.43 -11.41
CA TYR A 45 1.21 -4.60 -10.20
C TYR A 45 2.67 -4.26 -10.46
N ASN A 46 3.30 -3.60 -9.48
CA ASN A 46 4.74 -3.47 -9.40
C ASN A 46 5.30 -4.71 -8.68
N VAL A 47 5.86 -5.65 -9.44
CA VAL A 47 6.47 -6.88 -8.92
C VAL A 47 7.93 -6.62 -8.63
N ILE A 48 8.34 -6.82 -7.37
CA ILE A 48 9.70 -6.55 -6.92
C ILE A 48 10.47 -7.87 -6.92
N ASN A 49 11.44 -8.00 -7.83
CA ASN A 49 12.43 -9.07 -7.78
C ASN A 49 13.65 -8.58 -6.99
N GLN A 50 13.79 -9.07 -5.75
CA GLN A 50 14.88 -8.66 -4.88
C GLN A 50 16.25 -9.17 -5.35
N ASN A 51 16.29 -10.34 -5.99
CA ASN A 51 17.54 -10.94 -6.48
C ASN A 51 18.13 -10.11 -7.62
N GLU A 52 17.26 -9.64 -8.52
CA GLU A 52 17.64 -8.86 -9.70
C GLU A 52 17.62 -7.34 -9.45
N LYS A 53 17.23 -6.90 -8.25
CA LYS A 53 17.02 -5.48 -7.88
C LYS A 53 16.18 -4.73 -8.92
N LYS A 54 15.14 -5.39 -9.44
CA LYS A 54 14.31 -4.89 -10.53
C LYS A 54 12.84 -4.80 -10.09
N ILE A 55 12.14 -3.83 -10.65
CA ILE A 55 10.68 -3.73 -10.55
C ILE A 55 10.10 -3.99 -11.94
N GLU A 56 9.20 -4.95 -12.02
CA GLU A 56 8.47 -5.29 -13.23
C GLU A 56 7.02 -4.86 -13.11
N LYS A 57 6.41 -4.47 -14.24
CA LYS A 57 5.00 -4.10 -14.28
C LYS A 57 4.20 -5.25 -14.90
N TRP A 58 3.34 -5.88 -14.11
CA TRP A 58 2.46 -6.94 -14.59
C TRP A 58 1.05 -6.38 -14.79
N PRO A 59 0.51 -6.33 -16.03
CA PRO A 59 -0.86 -5.89 -16.25
C PRO A 59 -1.87 -6.88 -15.66
N ARG A 60 -3.00 -6.38 -15.16
CA ARG A 60 -4.10 -7.19 -14.67
C ARG A 60 -5.20 -7.27 -15.74
N CYS A 61 -5.79 -8.46 -15.92
CA CYS A 61 -7.04 -8.57 -16.66
C CYS A 61 -8.20 -8.00 -15.81
N ASN A 62 -8.96 -7.06 -16.37
CA ASN A 62 -10.03 -6.31 -15.71
C ASN A 62 -11.35 -6.45 -16.48
N GLY A 63 -12.47 -6.34 -15.77
CA GLY A 63 -13.82 -6.42 -16.35
C GLY A 63 -14.33 -7.85 -16.55
N TRP A 64 -15.29 -7.97 -17.48
CA TRP A 64 -15.92 -9.21 -17.93
C TRP A 64 -15.90 -9.26 -19.46
#